data_AF-A0A4S0G8X2-F1
#
_entry.id   AF-A0A4S0G8X2-F1
#
_cell.length_a   1.000
_cell.length_b   1.000
_cell.length_c   1.000
_cell.angle_alpha   90.00
_cell.angle_beta   90.00
_cell.angle_gamma   90.00
#
_symmetry.space_group_name_H-M   'P 1'
#
loop_
_entity.id
_entity.type
_entity.pdbx_description
1 polymer ?
#
loop_
_entity_poly.entity_id
_entity_poly.type
_entity_poly.pdbx_seq_one_letter_code
_entity_poly.pdbx_strand_id
1 'polypeptide(L)'
;MYRYDEFDHDFVEARVAEFSDQVQRRLAGEITEDQFRPLRLMNGVYLQLHAYMLRIAVPYGTLNSRQLRMLGHIARKYDKGYGHFTTRQNIQFNWPALSDIPAILADLASVEMHAIQTSGNCIRNVTADHFAGAAADEVADPRPYAEILRQWSSVHPEFSFLPRKFKIAVTGAERDRAAIQTHDIGLHLKKNAAGELGFAVYVGGGQGRTPMVAKKIRDFLPEADLLSYCTAILRVYNLYGRRDNKYKARIKILVHETGVEEITRQIEAEWQELKDAELKLPEADIQAINAYFAPPKLVDRPEGDAAVKQARLDSKNFSEWLDQNVVTHRHPDYAAVTISLKGIGEVPGDATDSQMEAVADIAEKYAFDELRVSHEQNLILPHVARADLKAVYDALVEISLATANSNLISDIISCPGLDYCALATARSIPVAQEISRRFASLERQREIGELKLKISGCINACGHHHVGHIGILGVEKKGSELYQVTLGGSADENTSVGEIIGRGFSSEEITDAIEQIVDTYLGLRLSPDERFIDAYRRVGPAPFKEALYAGETKAA
;
A
#
# COMPACT_ATOMS: atom_id res chain seq x y z
N MET A 1 -14.91 -0.69 12.70
CA MET A 1 -14.63 0.37 11.70
C MET A 1 -15.34 1.65 12.11
N TYR A 2 -14.72 2.81 11.82
CA TYR A 2 -15.35 4.12 12.00
C TYR A 2 -16.64 4.22 11.19
N ARG A 3 -17.66 4.89 11.75
CA ARG A 3 -18.96 5.13 11.09
C ARG A 3 -19.18 6.63 11.05
N TYR A 4 -19.65 7.12 9.93
CA TYR A 4 -19.87 8.56 9.76
C TYR A 4 -21.01 9.03 10.64
N ASP A 5 -20.84 10.21 11.22
CA ASP A 5 -21.93 10.95 11.85
C ASP A 5 -22.58 11.92 10.85
N GLU A 6 -23.58 12.67 11.31
CA GLU A 6 -24.29 13.66 10.48
C GLU A 6 -23.33 14.73 9.91
N PHE A 7 -22.32 15.13 10.68
CA PHE A 7 -21.33 16.09 10.23
C PHE A 7 -20.46 15.53 9.10
N ASP A 8 -19.98 14.29 9.24
CA ASP A 8 -19.19 13.60 8.21
C ASP A 8 -20.00 13.46 6.90
N HIS A 9 -21.28 13.10 6.99
CA HIS A 9 -22.18 13.00 5.85
C HIS A 9 -22.37 14.35 5.14
N ASP A 10 -22.79 15.38 5.88
CA ASP A 10 -22.99 16.73 5.34
C ASP A 10 -21.71 17.29 4.71
N PHE A 11 -20.57 17.04 5.34
CA PHE A 11 -19.26 17.43 4.82
C PHE A 11 -18.97 16.79 3.46
N VAL A 12 -19.16 15.47 3.32
CA VAL A 12 -18.93 14.77 2.05
C VAL A 12 -19.92 15.23 0.99
N GLU A 13 -21.20 15.39 1.31
CA GLU A 13 -22.21 15.90 0.36
C GLU A 13 -21.88 17.30 -0.15
N ALA A 14 -21.47 18.22 0.74
CA ALA A 14 -21.03 19.56 0.35
C ALA A 14 -19.82 19.50 -0.58
N ARG A 15 -18.85 18.61 -0.32
CA ARG A 15 -17.69 18.40 -1.18
C ARG A 15 -18.07 17.83 -2.55
N VAL A 16 -19.06 16.94 -2.62
CA VAL A 16 -19.61 16.42 -3.88
C VAL A 16 -20.25 17.55 -4.68
N ALA A 17 -21.09 18.38 -4.05
CA ALA A 17 -21.75 19.51 -4.70
C ALA A 17 -20.73 20.52 -5.26
N GLU A 18 -19.72 20.87 -4.47
CA GLU A 18 -18.64 21.78 -4.90
C GLU A 18 -17.89 21.22 -6.11
N PHE A 19 -17.48 19.95 -6.08
CA PHE A 19 -16.74 19.38 -7.20
C PHE A 19 -17.63 19.19 -8.44
N SER A 20 -18.93 18.97 -8.25
CA SER A 20 -19.92 18.91 -9.34
C SER A 20 -19.99 20.23 -10.11
N ASP A 21 -20.07 21.36 -9.41
CA ASP A 21 -19.97 22.70 -10.02
C ASP A 21 -18.65 22.88 -10.79
N GLN A 22 -17.53 22.51 -10.17
CA GLN A 22 -16.20 22.62 -10.79
C GLN A 22 -16.09 21.80 -12.09
N VAL A 23 -16.67 20.59 -12.12
CA VAL A 23 -16.75 19.74 -13.32
C VAL A 23 -17.64 20.39 -14.38
N GLN A 24 -18.83 20.89 -14.02
CA GLN A 24 -19.74 21.56 -14.96
C GLN A 24 -19.08 22.76 -15.63
N ARG A 25 -18.41 23.62 -14.85
CA ARG A 25 -17.66 24.77 -15.37
C ARG A 25 -16.50 24.37 -16.28
N ARG A 26 -15.82 23.25 -15.97
CA ARG A 26 -14.79 22.68 -16.85
C ARG A 26 -15.36 22.19 -18.18
N LEU A 27 -16.53 21.56 -18.17
CA LEU A 27 -17.21 21.04 -19.36
C LEU A 27 -17.80 22.18 -20.22
N ALA A 28 -18.29 23.24 -19.58
CA ALA A 28 -18.78 24.46 -20.24
C ALA A 28 -17.65 25.33 -20.84
N GLY A 29 -16.39 25.05 -20.51
CA GLY A 29 -15.23 25.82 -20.97
C GLY A 29 -14.96 27.10 -20.19
N GLU A 30 -15.63 27.31 -19.05
CA GLU A 30 -15.46 28.48 -18.19
C GLU A 30 -14.13 28.48 -17.43
N ILE A 31 -13.58 27.29 -17.17
CA ILE A 31 -12.24 27.12 -16.60
C ILE A 31 -11.37 26.24 -17.50
N THR A 32 -10.10 26.61 -17.63
CA THR A 32 -9.12 25.87 -18.42
C THR A 32 -8.67 24.59 -17.70
N GLU A 33 -8.03 23.67 -18.42
CA GLU A 33 -7.42 22.49 -17.79
C GLU A 33 -6.39 22.86 -16.72
N ASP A 34 -5.65 23.95 -16.90
CA ASP A 34 -4.64 24.39 -15.92
C ASP A 34 -5.27 24.89 -14.63
N GLN A 35 -6.39 25.59 -14.72
CA GLN A 35 -7.19 26.03 -13.57
C GLN A 35 -7.90 24.85 -12.89
N PHE A 36 -8.39 23.89 -13.67
CA PHE A 36 -9.10 22.72 -13.16
C PHE A 36 -8.17 21.68 -12.54
N ARG A 37 -6.94 21.56 -13.04
CA ARG A 37 -5.92 20.59 -12.58
C ARG A 37 -5.77 20.52 -11.05
N PRO A 38 -5.54 21.61 -10.31
CA PRO A 38 -5.43 21.53 -8.85
C PRO A 38 -6.73 21.04 -8.19
N LEU A 39 -7.90 21.44 -8.71
CA LEU A 39 -9.21 21.06 -8.19
C LEU A 39 -9.47 19.56 -8.37
N ARG A 40 -9.30 19.05 -9.59
CA ARG A 40 -9.52 17.63 -9.89
C ARG A 40 -8.52 16.72 -9.17
N LEU A 41 -7.28 17.18 -8.99
CA LEU A 41 -6.28 16.43 -8.22
C LEU A 41 -6.58 16.43 -6.71
N MET A 42 -7.31 17.39 -6.16
CA MET A 42 -7.78 17.30 -4.76
C MET A 42 -8.92 16.29 -4.59
N ASN A 43 -9.63 15.95 -5.67
CA ASN A 43 -10.74 14.99 -5.68
C ASN A 43 -10.36 13.66 -6.36
N GLY A 44 -9.07 13.35 -6.44
CA GLY A 44 -8.59 12.04 -6.90
C GLY A 44 -8.67 11.80 -8.41
N VAL A 45 -8.92 12.83 -9.21
CA VAL A 45 -9.12 12.72 -10.67
C VAL A 45 -7.83 13.06 -11.42
N TYR A 46 -7.31 12.08 -12.16
CA TYR A 46 -6.10 12.14 -12.95
C TYR A 46 -6.40 12.01 -14.44
N LEU A 47 -5.94 12.95 -15.26
CA LEU A 47 -5.90 12.73 -16.71
C LEU A 47 -4.77 11.75 -17.05
N GLN A 48 -5.11 10.58 -17.59
CA GLN A 48 -4.21 9.52 -18.05
C GLN A 48 -4.06 9.55 -19.59
N LEU A 49 -3.40 8.54 -20.19
CA LEU A 49 -3.17 8.49 -21.64
C LEU A 49 -4.48 8.38 -22.44
N HIS A 50 -5.46 7.63 -21.92
CA HIS A 50 -6.67 7.27 -22.65
C HIS A 50 -7.96 7.87 -22.08
N ALA A 51 -8.01 8.09 -20.76
CA ALA A 51 -9.20 8.54 -20.05
C ALA A 51 -8.83 9.24 -18.74
N TYR A 52 -9.82 9.60 -17.92
CA TYR A 52 -9.56 9.98 -16.54
C TYR A 52 -9.44 8.73 -15.68
N MET A 53 -8.58 8.79 -14.67
CA MET A 53 -8.56 7.85 -13.56
C MET A 53 -9.11 8.54 -12.31
N LEU A 54 -10.02 7.87 -11.61
CA LEU A 54 -10.54 8.27 -10.31
C LEU A 54 -9.94 7.36 -9.23
N ARG A 55 -9.28 7.96 -8.24
CA ARG A 55 -8.80 7.24 -7.06
C ARG A 55 -9.69 7.52 -5.85
N ILE A 56 -10.23 6.45 -5.28
CA ILE A 56 -11.12 6.47 -4.13
C ILE A 56 -10.31 6.18 -2.86
N ALA A 57 -10.59 6.93 -1.80
CA ALA A 57 -9.95 6.75 -0.51
C ALA A 57 -10.52 5.52 0.18
N VAL A 58 -9.64 4.69 0.73
CA VAL A 58 -9.97 3.65 1.70
C VAL A 58 -9.09 3.90 2.92
N PRO A 59 -9.57 4.67 3.90
CA PRO A 59 -8.82 5.01 5.11
C PRO A 59 -8.22 3.77 5.76
N TYR A 60 -6.90 3.80 6.05
CA TYR A 60 -6.13 2.68 6.65
C TYR A 60 -6.42 1.31 6.01
N GLY A 61 -6.86 1.32 4.75
CA GLY A 61 -7.24 0.14 3.99
C GLY A 61 -8.52 -0.58 4.42
N THR A 62 -9.28 -0.13 5.42
CA THR A 62 -10.43 -0.90 5.94
C THR A 62 -11.73 -0.53 5.24
N LEU A 63 -12.52 -1.53 4.84
CA LEU A 63 -13.86 -1.37 4.24
C LEU A 63 -14.79 -2.55 4.58
N ASN A 64 -16.10 -2.39 4.40
CA ASN A 64 -17.10 -3.45 4.62
C ASN A 64 -17.71 -3.96 3.31
N SER A 65 -18.58 -4.96 3.38
CA SER A 65 -19.21 -5.56 2.21
C SER A 65 -20.10 -4.57 1.45
N ARG A 66 -20.82 -3.66 2.12
CA ARG A 66 -21.61 -2.60 1.46
C ARG A 66 -20.74 -1.70 0.59
N GLN A 67 -19.61 -1.26 1.13
CA GLN A 67 -18.63 -0.44 0.41
C GLN A 67 -18.01 -1.19 -0.76
N LEU A 68 -17.62 -2.46 -0.58
CA LEU A 68 -17.04 -3.27 -1.65
C LEU A 68 -18.03 -3.51 -2.80
N ARG A 69 -19.31 -3.76 -2.49
CA ARG A 69 -20.37 -3.87 -3.52
C ARG A 69 -20.58 -2.56 -4.27
N MET A 70 -20.48 -1.41 -3.60
CA MET A 70 -20.52 -0.11 -4.28
C MET A 70 -19.33 0.08 -5.24
N LEU A 71 -18.14 -0.36 -4.85
CA LEU A 71 -16.99 -0.37 -5.77
C LEU A 71 -17.24 -1.28 -6.99
N GLY A 72 -17.86 -2.45 -6.79
CA GLY A 72 -18.33 -3.30 -7.89
C GLY A 72 -19.36 -2.61 -8.80
N HIS A 73 -20.33 -1.91 -8.21
CA HIS A 73 -21.30 -1.10 -8.96
C HIS A 73 -20.62 -0.03 -9.83
N ILE A 74 -19.66 0.70 -9.26
CA ILE A 74 -18.92 1.74 -9.98
C ILE A 74 -18.12 1.15 -11.12
N ALA A 75 -17.43 0.04 -10.88
CA ALA A 75 -16.67 -0.68 -11.89
C ALA A 75 -17.54 -1.06 -13.10
N ARG A 76 -18.74 -1.60 -12.84
CA ARG A 76 -19.69 -2.04 -13.86
C ARG A 76 -20.34 -0.89 -14.63
N LYS A 77 -20.76 0.16 -13.92
CA LYS A 77 -21.59 1.23 -14.46
C LYS A 77 -20.80 2.34 -15.13
N TYR A 78 -19.63 2.69 -14.58
CA TYR A 78 -18.87 3.87 -14.98
C TYR A 78 -17.47 3.57 -15.50
N ASP A 79 -17.02 2.31 -15.41
CA ASP A 79 -15.70 1.89 -15.84
C ASP A 79 -15.84 0.65 -16.75
N LYS A 80 -14.84 -0.25 -16.79
CA LYS A 80 -14.77 -1.43 -17.66
C LYS A 80 -14.97 -2.75 -16.91
N GLY A 81 -15.70 -2.72 -15.80
CA GLY A 81 -16.02 -3.92 -15.01
C GLY A 81 -14.91 -4.40 -14.07
N TYR A 82 -13.88 -3.58 -13.82
CA TYR A 82 -12.83 -3.90 -12.83
C TYR A 82 -12.32 -2.65 -12.12
N GLY A 83 -11.64 -2.84 -10.99
CA GLY A 83 -10.93 -1.80 -10.26
C GLY A 83 -9.55 -2.28 -9.80
N HIS A 84 -8.62 -1.36 -9.59
CA HIS A 84 -7.24 -1.66 -9.21
C HIS A 84 -6.95 -1.24 -7.77
N PHE A 85 -6.61 -2.19 -6.90
CA PHE A 85 -6.16 -1.92 -5.55
C PHE A 85 -4.68 -1.49 -5.52
N THR A 86 -4.38 -0.49 -4.71
CA THR A 86 -3.13 0.28 -4.81
C THR A 86 -2.19 0.01 -3.65
N THR A 87 -0.91 0.34 -3.83
CA THR A 87 0.13 0.31 -2.78
C THR A 87 -0.07 1.32 -1.64
N ARG A 88 -1.15 2.09 -1.65
CA ARG A 88 -1.59 2.95 -0.54
C ARG A 88 -2.97 2.56 -0.01
N GLN A 89 -3.33 1.29 -0.18
CA GLN A 89 -4.56 0.69 0.32
C GLN A 89 -5.85 1.29 -0.26
N ASN A 90 -5.76 2.15 -1.27
CA ASN A 90 -6.90 2.70 -2.01
C ASN A 90 -7.29 1.79 -3.18
N ILE A 91 -8.40 2.11 -3.84
CA ILE A 91 -8.79 1.58 -5.16
C ILE A 91 -8.81 2.69 -6.22
N GLN A 92 -8.57 2.35 -7.49
CA GLN A 92 -8.68 3.28 -8.61
C GLN A 92 -9.41 2.65 -9.82
N PHE A 93 -10.17 3.50 -10.51
CA PHE A 93 -10.90 3.23 -11.74
C PHE A 93 -10.28 4.06 -12.87
N ASN A 94 -9.89 3.44 -13.99
CA ASN A 94 -9.02 4.08 -14.99
C ASN A 94 -9.75 4.60 -16.24
N TRP A 95 -11.06 4.38 -16.35
CA TRP A 95 -11.86 4.69 -17.52
C TRP A 95 -13.09 5.58 -17.32
N PRO A 96 -13.39 6.20 -16.15
CA PRO A 96 -14.56 7.05 -16.03
C PRO A 96 -14.48 8.27 -16.95
N ALA A 97 -15.62 8.61 -17.56
CA ALA A 97 -15.78 9.90 -18.24
C ALA A 97 -15.83 11.03 -17.20
N LEU A 98 -15.27 12.20 -17.54
CA LEU A 98 -15.28 13.36 -16.64
C LEU A 98 -16.71 13.77 -16.23
N SER A 99 -17.67 13.66 -17.15
CA SER A 99 -19.08 13.96 -16.93
C SER A 99 -19.74 13.09 -15.86
N ASP A 100 -19.21 11.89 -15.65
CA ASP A 100 -19.84 10.89 -14.77
C ASP A 100 -19.25 10.93 -13.36
N ILE A 101 -18.10 11.59 -13.17
CA ILE A 101 -17.43 11.67 -11.86
C ILE A 101 -18.33 12.26 -10.77
N PRO A 102 -19.10 13.34 -11.01
CA PRO A 102 -20.07 13.82 -10.02
C PRO A 102 -21.04 12.74 -9.53
N ALA A 103 -21.58 11.92 -10.44
CA ALA A 103 -22.50 10.84 -10.10
C ALA A 103 -21.79 9.71 -9.34
N ILE A 104 -20.55 9.35 -9.75
CA ILE A 104 -19.73 8.38 -9.02
C ILE A 104 -19.49 8.83 -7.57
N LEU A 105 -19.17 10.12 -7.36
CA LEU A 105 -18.92 10.65 -6.02
C LEU A 105 -20.20 10.67 -5.15
N ALA A 106 -21.37 10.91 -5.75
CA ALA A 106 -22.65 10.79 -5.05
C ALA A 106 -22.95 9.34 -4.67
N ASP A 107 -22.73 8.38 -5.57
CA ASP A 107 -22.87 6.95 -5.29
C ASP A 107 -21.93 6.51 -4.15
N LEU A 108 -20.68 6.99 -4.13
CA LEU A 108 -19.73 6.74 -3.04
C LEU A 108 -20.18 7.33 -1.69
N ALA A 109 -20.70 8.56 -1.71
CA ALA A 109 -21.17 9.23 -0.49
C ALA A 109 -22.31 8.44 0.19
N SER A 110 -23.16 7.76 -0.59
CA SER A 110 -24.26 6.92 -0.08
C SER A 110 -23.81 5.73 0.78
N VAL A 111 -22.53 5.36 0.72
CA VAL A 111 -21.92 4.27 1.49
C VAL A 111 -20.71 4.74 2.32
N GLU A 112 -20.63 6.04 2.62
CA GLU A 112 -19.59 6.63 3.48
C GLU A 112 -18.19 6.55 2.86
N MET A 113 -18.08 6.74 1.54
CA MET A 113 -16.80 6.75 0.81
C MET A 113 -16.57 8.08 0.08
N HIS A 114 -15.31 8.41 -0.18
CA HIS A 114 -14.93 9.66 -0.87
C HIS A 114 -13.64 9.54 -1.68
N ALA A 115 -13.34 10.55 -2.49
CA ALA A 115 -12.06 10.68 -3.23
C ALA A 115 -11.20 11.88 -2.78
N ILE A 116 -11.61 12.56 -1.71
CA ILE A 116 -10.91 13.73 -1.12
C ILE A 116 -9.45 13.39 -0.79
N GLN A 117 -8.53 14.27 -1.19
CA GLN A 117 -7.09 14.24 -0.89
C GLN A 117 -6.35 12.92 -1.26
N THR A 118 -6.88 12.14 -2.21
CA THR A 118 -6.17 10.97 -2.75
C THR A 118 -5.04 11.35 -3.73
N SER A 119 -4.96 12.63 -4.10
CA SER A 119 -3.97 13.21 -5.01
C SER A 119 -3.49 14.62 -4.57
N GLY A 120 -2.86 15.39 -5.47
CA GLY A 120 -2.34 16.74 -5.26
C GLY A 120 -1.24 16.90 -4.19
N ASN A 121 -1.03 18.15 -3.75
CA ASN A 121 0.04 18.57 -2.84
C ASN A 121 -0.50 18.74 -1.41
N CYS A 122 -0.99 17.65 -0.84
CA CYS A 122 -1.52 17.58 0.52
C CYS A 122 -1.11 16.25 1.16
N ILE A 123 -1.59 16.04 2.38
CA ILE A 123 -1.53 14.75 3.08
C ILE A 123 -2.40 13.75 2.30
N ARG A 124 -1.85 12.56 2.04
CA ARG A 124 -2.53 11.45 1.36
C ARG A 124 -3.13 10.49 2.38
N ASN A 125 -3.94 9.55 1.89
CA ASN A 125 -4.47 8.42 2.68
C ASN A 125 -3.45 7.89 3.70
N VAL A 126 -3.81 7.88 4.97
CA VAL A 126 -2.99 7.30 6.04
C VAL A 126 -3.09 5.78 5.94
N THR A 127 -1.95 5.12 5.81
CA THR A 127 -1.89 3.65 5.64
C THR A 127 -1.56 2.96 6.95
N ALA A 128 -2.09 1.77 7.17
CA ALA A 128 -1.86 0.97 8.37
C ALA A 128 -1.44 -0.47 8.02
N ASP A 129 -0.94 -1.21 9.01
CA ASP A 129 -0.76 -2.66 8.90
C ASP A 129 -2.08 -3.31 8.46
N HIS A 130 -2.04 -4.11 7.41
CA HIS A 130 -3.21 -4.78 6.86
C HIS A 130 -3.73 -5.93 7.75
N PHE A 131 -2.95 -6.36 8.75
CA PHE A 131 -3.39 -7.29 9.81
C PHE A 131 -3.71 -6.61 11.16
N ALA A 132 -3.72 -5.28 11.23
CA ALA A 132 -4.02 -4.50 12.43
C ALA A 132 -5.26 -4.96 13.24
N GLY A 133 -5.18 -5.12 14.55
CA GLY A 133 -6.28 -5.64 15.40
C GLY A 133 -6.45 -7.16 15.37
N ALA A 134 -5.83 -7.87 14.41
CA ALA A 134 -5.85 -9.32 14.24
C ALA A 134 -4.46 -9.96 14.46
N ALA A 135 -3.39 -9.21 14.24
CA ALA A 135 -2.02 -9.70 14.28
C ALA A 135 -1.60 -10.13 15.69
N ALA A 136 -0.90 -11.25 15.80
CA ALA A 136 -0.43 -11.78 17.09
C ALA A 136 0.81 -11.03 17.64
N ASP A 137 1.56 -10.35 16.77
CA ASP A 137 2.80 -9.63 17.08
C ASP A 137 2.60 -8.11 17.26
N GLU A 138 1.35 -7.63 17.29
CA GLU A 138 1.07 -6.21 17.51
C GLU A 138 0.93 -5.85 18.99
N VAL A 139 1.47 -4.70 19.36
CA VAL A 139 1.35 -4.17 20.73
C VAL A 139 -0.04 -3.62 21.02
N ALA A 140 -0.69 -3.06 19.99
CA ALA A 140 -2.02 -2.49 19.97
C ALA A 140 -2.43 -2.20 18.50
N ASP A 141 -3.73 -2.07 18.26
CA ASP A 141 -4.28 -1.79 16.93
C ASP A 141 -3.87 -0.36 16.48
N PRO A 142 -3.16 -0.19 15.35
CA PRO A 142 -2.78 1.13 14.84
C PRO A 142 -3.92 1.92 14.15
N ARG A 143 -5.05 1.28 13.82
CA ARG A 143 -6.14 1.91 13.03
C ARG A 143 -6.82 3.08 13.73
N PRO A 144 -7.09 3.06 15.04
CA PRO A 144 -7.61 4.23 15.76
C PRO A 144 -6.76 5.49 15.55
N TYR A 145 -5.43 5.37 15.66
CA TYR A 145 -4.54 6.50 15.44
C TYR A 145 -4.47 6.92 13.97
N ALA A 146 -4.59 5.97 13.03
CA ALA A 146 -4.70 6.29 11.62
C ALA A 146 -6.00 7.06 11.30
N GLU A 147 -7.11 6.76 11.98
CA GLU A 147 -8.38 7.49 11.89
C GLU A 147 -8.25 8.90 12.50
N ILE A 148 -7.64 9.03 13.68
CA ILE A 148 -7.35 10.35 14.28
C ILE A 148 -6.53 11.22 13.32
N LEU A 149 -5.48 10.65 12.72
CA LEU A 149 -4.66 11.36 11.73
C LEU A 149 -5.44 11.68 10.45
N ARG A 150 -6.35 10.80 10.01
CA ARG A 150 -7.24 11.05 8.87
C ARG A 150 -8.09 12.28 9.15
N GLN A 151 -8.87 12.27 10.25
CA GLN A 151 -9.76 13.36 10.64
C GLN A 151 -9.01 14.70 10.74
N TRP A 152 -7.88 14.70 11.44
CA TRP A 152 -7.01 15.87 11.55
C TRP A 152 -6.50 16.38 10.20
N SER A 153 -6.11 15.48 9.29
CA SER A 153 -5.51 15.87 8.01
C SER A 153 -6.52 16.34 6.96
N SER A 154 -7.79 15.96 7.09
CA SER A 154 -8.86 16.20 6.12
C SER A 154 -9.14 17.69 5.96
N VAL A 155 -8.82 18.24 4.78
CA VAL A 155 -9.02 19.68 4.43
C VAL A 155 -8.39 20.62 5.47
N HIS A 156 -7.28 20.20 6.10
CA HIS A 156 -6.59 21.01 7.09
C HIS A 156 -6.14 22.35 6.47
N PRO A 157 -6.52 23.52 7.03
CA PRO A 157 -6.30 24.82 6.38
C PRO A 157 -4.82 25.12 6.16
N GLU A 158 -3.97 24.74 7.13
CA GLU A 158 -2.52 24.95 7.04
C GLU A 158 -1.81 24.01 6.05
N PHE A 159 -2.37 22.83 5.80
CA PHE A 159 -1.71 21.75 5.06
C PHE A 159 -2.40 21.42 3.72
N SER A 160 -3.35 22.26 3.30
CA SER A 160 -4.08 22.07 2.04
C SER A 160 -3.27 22.43 0.78
N PHE A 161 -2.03 22.93 0.91
CA PHE A 161 -1.14 23.22 -0.22
C PHE A 161 0.34 23.08 0.16
N LEU A 162 0.74 21.90 0.64
CA LEU A 162 2.12 21.57 0.98
C LEU A 162 3.07 21.73 -0.24
N PRO A 163 4.39 21.78 -0.03
CA PRO A 163 5.34 21.84 -1.14
C PRO A 163 5.17 20.67 -2.13
N ARG A 164 4.82 19.47 -1.63
CA ARG A 164 4.49 18.28 -2.42
C ARG A 164 3.61 17.31 -1.62
N LYS A 165 3.20 16.20 -2.25
CA LYS A 165 2.46 15.10 -1.59
C LYS A 165 3.16 14.64 -0.30
N PHE A 166 2.37 14.38 0.74
CA PHE A 166 2.84 13.95 2.05
C PHE A 166 2.13 12.66 2.47
N LYS A 167 2.87 11.69 2.99
CA LYS A 167 2.42 10.32 3.22
C LYS A 167 2.72 9.91 4.65
N ILE A 168 1.72 9.40 5.34
CA ILE A 168 1.85 8.86 6.69
C ILE A 168 1.54 7.36 6.66
N ALA A 169 2.27 6.58 7.44
CA ALA A 169 1.98 5.17 7.70
C ALA A 169 2.15 4.82 9.18
N VAL A 170 1.34 3.90 9.67
CA VAL A 170 1.29 3.47 11.07
C VAL A 170 1.35 1.94 11.15
N THR A 171 2.18 1.41 12.04
CA THR A 171 2.18 -0.02 12.39
C THR A 171 2.20 -0.17 13.92
N GLY A 172 1.49 -1.19 14.42
CA GLY A 172 1.60 -1.62 15.82
C GLY A 172 2.39 -2.92 16.00
N ALA A 173 2.82 -3.53 14.91
CA ALA A 173 3.51 -4.80 14.91
C ALA A 173 5.03 -4.67 14.93
N GLU A 174 5.69 -5.64 15.55
CA GLU A 174 7.14 -5.76 15.54
C GLU A 174 7.69 -5.88 14.11
N ARG A 175 7.02 -6.69 13.28
CA ARG A 175 7.32 -6.83 11.85
C ARG A 175 6.62 -5.72 11.07
N ASP A 176 7.38 -4.91 10.33
CA ASP A 176 6.79 -3.81 9.56
C ASP A 176 6.10 -4.31 8.30
N ARG A 177 4.76 -4.29 8.31
CA ARG A 177 3.87 -4.62 7.19
C ARG A 177 3.17 -3.40 6.59
N ALA A 178 3.56 -2.20 7.04
CA ALA A 178 3.05 -0.91 6.56
C ALA A 178 4.12 -0.10 5.79
N ALA A 179 5.36 -0.58 5.77
CA ALA A 179 6.51 0.05 5.13
C ALA A 179 6.74 1.49 5.63
N ILE A 180 6.71 1.69 6.95
CA ILE A 180 6.66 3.01 7.59
C ILE A 180 7.90 3.83 7.27
N GLN A 181 9.06 3.19 7.09
CA GLN A 181 10.32 3.90 6.80
C GLN A 181 10.42 4.38 5.35
N THR A 182 9.42 4.08 4.50
CA THR A 182 9.32 4.60 3.13
C THR A 182 8.32 5.75 2.99
N HIS A 183 7.75 6.20 4.12
CA HIS A 183 6.77 7.27 4.20
C HIS A 183 7.39 8.60 4.66
N ASP A 184 6.69 9.71 4.42
CA ASP A 184 7.15 11.04 4.84
C ASP A 184 7.17 11.12 6.38
N ILE A 185 6.15 10.54 7.04
CA ILE A 185 6.15 10.16 8.47
C ILE A 185 5.85 8.66 8.58
N GLY A 186 6.68 7.95 9.34
CA GLY A 186 6.43 6.58 9.78
C GLY A 186 6.22 6.53 11.29
N LEU A 187 5.16 5.88 11.74
CA LEU A 187 4.80 5.74 13.15
C LEU A 187 4.78 4.26 13.54
N HIS A 188 5.58 3.90 14.54
CA HIS A 188 5.57 2.56 15.13
C HIS A 188 5.03 2.68 16.55
N LEU A 189 3.80 2.21 16.76
CA LEU A 189 3.15 2.15 18.07
C LEU A 189 3.87 1.13 18.97
N LYS A 190 4.22 1.54 20.19
CA LYS A 190 5.03 0.78 21.14
C LYS A 190 4.54 0.99 22.57
N LYS A 191 4.93 0.08 23.46
CA LYS A 191 4.86 0.29 24.92
C LYS A 191 6.23 0.63 25.46
N ASN A 192 6.30 1.60 26.37
CA ASN A 192 7.52 1.86 27.14
C ASN A 192 7.67 0.86 28.31
N ALA A 193 8.74 1.02 29.11
CA ALA A 193 9.00 0.15 30.26
C ALA A 193 7.92 0.22 31.36
N ALA A 194 7.13 1.30 31.42
CA ALA A 194 6.00 1.45 32.35
C ALA A 194 4.69 0.86 31.78
N GLY A 195 4.70 0.37 30.53
CA GLY A 195 3.52 -0.17 29.86
C GLY A 195 2.65 0.86 29.15
N GLU A 196 3.06 2.13 29.11
CA GLU A 196 2.32 3.22 28.47
C GLU A 196 2.49 3.18 26.95
N LEU A 197 1.44 3.52 26.22
CA LEU A 197 1.44 3.56 24.75
C LEU A 197 2.04 4.86 24.21
N GLY A 198 2.78 4.72 23.12
CA GLY A 198 3.38 5.83 22.39
C GLY A 198 4.01 5.38 21.09
N PHE A 199 4.74 6.28 20.42
CA PHE A 199 5.25 6.05 19.08
C PHE A 199 6.76 6.23 19.00
N ALA A 200 7.46 5.30 18.34
CA ALA A 200 8.71 5.65 17.68
C ALA A 200 8.38 6.38 16.36
N VAL A 201 9.01 7.54 16.15
CA VAL A 201 8.70 8.44 15.03
C VAL A 201 9.86 8.50 14.04
N TYR A 202 9.53 8.22 12.77
CA TYR A 202 10.44 8.25 11.64
C TYR A 202 10.01 9.36 10.66
N VAL A 203 10.96 10.10 10.10
CA VAL A 203 10.68 11.20 9.17
C VAL A 203 11.62 11.17 7.97
N GLY A 204 11.13 11.57 6.80
CA GLY A 204 11.98 11.79 5.63
C GLY A 204 12.19 10.56 4.75
N GLY A 205 11.25 9.61 4.77
CA GLY A 205 11.26 8.48 3.84
C GLY A 205 10.65 8.84 2.48
N GLY A 206 10.97 8.05 1.47
CA GLY A 206 10.26 8.08 0.20
C GLY A 206 11.04 7.52 -0.95
N GLN A 207 10.33 6.85 -1.86
CA GLN A 207 10.90 6.10 -2.97
C GLN A 207 11.20 7.03 -4.15
N GLY A 208 10.35 7.19 -5.17
CA GLY A 208 10.55 8.20 -6.24
C GLY A 208 11.96 8.25 -6.84
N ARG A 209 12.35 9.36 -7.47
CA ARG A 209 13.64 9.46 -8.19
C ARG A 209 14.87 9.21 -7.31
N THR A 210 14.85 9.71 -6.08
CA THR A 210 15.98 9.63 -5.13
C THR A 210 15.50 8.90 -3.89
N PRO A 211 15.53 7.55 -3.87
CA PRO A 211 15.02 6.78 -2.74
C PRO A 211 15.77 7.09 -1.45
N MET A 212 15.03 7.29 -0.36
CA MET A 212 15.58 7.55 0.97
C MET A 212 14.77 6.78 2.02
N VAL A 213 15.50 6.19 2.97
CA VAL A 213 14.93 5.57 4.18
C VAL A 213 14.74 6.65 5.23
N ALA A 214 13.55 6.67 5.86
CA ALA A 214 13.22 7.60 6.92
C ALA A 214 14.19 7.48 8.11
N LYS A 215 14.39 8.59 8.81
CA LYS A 215 15.27 8.68 9.96
C LYS A 215 14.43 8.68 11.22
N LYS A 216 14.77 7.81 12.17
CA LYS A 216 14.16 7.81 13.50
C LYS A 216 14.61 9.08 14.21
N ILE A 217 13.68 9.96 14.54
CA ILE A 217 13.94 11.23 15.22
C ILE A 217 13.46 11.22 16.68
N ARG A 218 12.62 10.24 17.04
CA ARG A 218 12.12 10.07 18.40
C ARG A 218 11.87 8.61 18.71
N ASP A 219 12.38 8.15 19.86
CA ASP A 219 12.21 6.76 20.30
C ASP A 219 10.85 6.49 20.94
N PHE A 220 10.30 7.49 21.62
CA PHE A 220 9.00 7.41 22.26
C PHE A 220 8.31 8.77 22.33
N LEU A 221 7.17 8.88 21.66
CA LEU A 221 6.23 9.99 21.72
C LEU A 221 4.96 9.51 22.43
N PRO A 222 4.56 10.07 23.58
CA PRO A 222 3.29 9.72 24.21
C PRO A 222 2.12 9.89 23.24
N GLU A 223 1.12 9.01 23.33
CA GLU A 223 -0.01 9.04 22.39
C GLU A 223 -0.77 10.37 22.39
N ALA A 224 -0.87 11.02 23.55
CA ALA A 224 -1.49 12.33 23.71
C ALA A 224 -0.83 13.42 22.84
N ASP A 225 0.44 13.26 22.48
CA ASP A 225 1.22 14.26 21.75
C ASP A 225 1.27 13.97 20.23
N LEU A 226 0.54 12.96 19.74
CA LEU A 226 0.58 12.54 18.34
C LEU A 226 0.29 13.69 17.36
N LEU A 227 -0.84 14.41 17.55
CA LEU A 227 -1.24 15.47 16.62
C LEU A 227 -0.32 16.69 16.69
N SER A 228 0.07 17.10 17.89
CA SER A 228 0.99 18.24 18.08
C SER A 228 2.36 17.96 17.44
N TYR A 229 2.89 16.75 17.57
CA TYR A 229 4.17 16.38 16.97
C TYR A 229 4.09 16.24 15.45
N CYS A 230 3.03 15.62 14.91
CA CYS A 230 2.80 15.58 13.47
C CYS A 230 2.63 16.98 12.87
N THR A 231 1.96 17.89 13.59
CA THR A 231 1.84 19.31 13.21
C THR A 231 3.20 19.98 13.16
N ALA A 232 4.06 19.78 14.16
CA ALA A 232 5.41 20.34 14.19
C ALA A 232 6.25 19.89 12.98
N ILE A 233 6.23 18.59 12.66
CA ILE A 233 6.91 18.04 11.47
C ILE A 233 6.41 18.72 10.18
N LEU A 234 5.09 18.83 10.04
CA LEU A 234 4.47 19.41 8.86
C LEU A 234 4.72 20.91 8.73
N ARG A 235 4.76 21.66 9.83
CA ARG A 235 5.10 23.09 9.85
C ARG A 235 6.52 23.36 9.42
N VAL A 236 7.49 22.63 9.99
CA VAL A 236 8.89 22.69 9.57
C VAL A 236 9.01 22.38 8.07
N TYR A 237 8.32 21.34 7.59
CA TYR A 237 8.29 21.04 6.16
C TYR A 237 7.61 22.12 5.32
N ASN A 238 6.51 22.71 5.78
CA ASN A 238 5.77 23.72 5.04
C ASN A 238 6.58 25.02 4.91
N LEU A 239 7.32 25.38 5.97
CA LEU A 239 8.15 26.58 6.05
C LEU A 239 9.44 26.45 5.21
N TYR A 240 10.16 25.33 5.36
CA TYR A 240 11.49 25.17 4.75
C TYR A 240 11.51 24.30 3.49
N GLY A 241 10.41 23.61 3.19
CA GLY A 241 10.31 22.75 2.01
C GLY A 241 10.36 23.52 0.70
N ARG A 242 11.18 23.04 -0.24
CA ARG A 242 11.36 23.67 -1.56
C ARG A 242 10.09 23.71 -2.38
N ARG A 243 9.79 24.87 -2.97
CA ARG A 243 8.70 25.07 -3.96
C ARG A 243 9.18 25.49 -5.35
N ASP A 244 10.46 25.83 -5.47
CA ASP A 244 11.14 26.23 -6.72
C ASP A 244 11.39 25.03 -7.65
N ASN A 245 11.63 23.84 -7.10
CA ASN A 245 11.88 22.63 -7.86
C ASN A 245 11.05 21.45 -7.34
N LYS A 246 10.01 21.08 -8.10
CA LYS A 246 9.10 19.97 -7.75
C LYS A 246 9.80 18.62 -7.54
N TYR A 247 10.97 18.40 -8.15
CA TYR A 247 11.74 17.16 -7.99
C TYR A 247 12.54 17.12 -6.68
N LYS A 248 12.75 18.27 -6.04
CA LYS A 248 13.43 18.42 -4.75
C LYS A 248 12.48 18.86 -3.62
N ALA A 249 11.16 18.86 -3.86
CA ALA A 249 10.15 19.43 -2.97
C ALA A 249 9.63 18.49 -1.86
N ARG A 250 10.12 17.25 -1.75
CA ARG A 250 9.63 16.27 -0.73
C ARG A 250 10.43 16.42 0.57
N ILE A 251 9.80 16.16 1.72
CA ILE A 251 10.44 16.28 3.05
C ILE A 251 11.72 15.45 3.17
N LYS A 252 11.81 14.29 2.50
CA LYS A 252 13.05 13.50 2.46
C LYS A 252 14.28 14.30 2.00
N ILE A 253 14.09 15.22 1.06
CA ILE A 253 15.17 16.07 0.55
C ILE A 253 15.53 17.12 1.60
N LEU A 254 14.54 17.71 2.26
CA LEU A 254 14.77 18.63 3.37
C LEU A 254 15.54 17.94 4.51
N VAL A 255 15.09 16.77 4.96
CA VAL A 255 15.77 15.98 6.02
C VAL A 255 17.21 15.64 5.61
N HIS A 256 17.44 15.29 4.35
CA HIS A 256 18.78 14.99 3.84
C HIS A 256 19.69 16.22 3.77
N GLU A 257 19.21 17.33 3.22
CA GLU A 257 19.99 18.57 3.03
C GLU A 257 20.24 19.29 4.38
N THR A 258 19.29 19.26 5.32
CA THR A 258 19.41 19.85 6.65
C THR A 258 20.25 18.98 7.61
N GLY A 259 20.18 17.66 7.47
CA GLY A 259 20.79 16.72 8.40
C GLY A 259 19.86 16.37 9.56
N VAL A 260 19.99 15.14 10.08
CA VAL A 260 19.05 14.53 11.05
C VAL A 260 19.05 15.28 12.39
N GLU A 261 20.21 15.69 12.87
CA GLU A 261 20.34 16.40 14.16
C GLU A 261 19.62 17.76 14.10
N GLU A 262 19.90 18.55 13.08
CA GLU A 262 19.33 19.89 12.95
C GLU A 262 17.83 19.85 12.62
N ILE A 263 17.37 18.95 11.75
CA ILE A 263 15.93 18.83 11.48
C ILE A 263 15.17 18.37 12.73
N THR A 264 15.76 17.46 13.53
CA THR A 264 15.17 17.05 14.81
C THR A 264 15.09 18.22 15.77
N ARG A 265 16.16 19.03 15.88
CA ARG A 265 16.17 20.24 16.73
C ARG A 265 15.07 21.23 16.31
N GLN A 266 14.87 21.46 15.01
CA GLN A 266 13.82 22.35 14.51
C GLN A 266 12.42 21.83 14.81
N ILE A 267 12.19 20.52 14.62
CA ILE A 267 10.90 19.87 14.93
C ILE A 267 10.62 19.92 16.43
N GLU A 268 11.60 19.61 17.27
CA GLU A 268 11.45 19.66 18.73
C GLU A 268 11.18 21.10 19.20
N ALA A 269 11.85 22.10 18.62
CA ALA A 269 11.60 23.50 18.94
C ALA A 269 10.16 23.93 18.58
N GLU A 270 9.68 23.61 17.38
CA GLU A 270 8.28 23.88 17.00
C GLU A 270 7.30 23.10 17.89
N TRP A 271 7.61 21.86 18.25
CA TRP A 271 6.76 21.05 19.11
C TRP A 271 6.69 21.58 20.54
N GLN A 272 7.77 22.14 21.10
CA GLN A 272 7.74 22.74 22.45
C GLN A 272 6.72 23.89 22.55
N GLU A 273 6.51 24.64 21.46
CA GLU A 273 5.49 25.71 21.41
C GLU A 273 4.06 25.14 21.25
N LEU A 274 3.92 23.92 20.72
CA LEU A 274 2.63 23.29 20.41
C LEU A 274 2.14 22.27 21.44
N LYS A 275 3.04 21.66 22.21
CA LYS A 275 2.74 20.47 23.04
C LYS A 275 1.65 20.72 24.10
N ASP A 276 1.54 21.95 24.60
CA ASP A 276 0.59 22.35 25.63
C ASP A 276 -0.61 23.13 25.06
N ALA A 277 -0.73 23.22 23.72
CA ALA A 277 -1.85 23.84 23.03
C ALA A 277 -3.03 22.87 22.83
N GLU A 278 -4.06 23.29 22.08
CA GLU A 278 -5.30 22.52 21.83
C GLU A 278 -5.08 21.21 21.04
N LEU A 279 -3.89 20.96 20.52
CA LEU A 279 -3.55 19.76 19.74
C LEU A 279 -3.15 18.55 20.59
N LYS A 280 -3.23 18.67 21.92
CA LYS A 280 -3.05 17.53 22.82
C LYS A 280 -4.30 16.66 22.76
N LEU A 281 -4.15 15.40 22.36
CA LEU A 281 -5.26 14.45 22.26
C LEU A 281 -5.81 14.14 23.66
N PRO A 282 -7.06 14.49 23.96
CA PRO A 282 -7.71 14.08 25.18
C PRO A 282 -7.91 12.56 25.19
N GLU A 283 -7.73 11.94 26.35
CA GLU A 283 -7.98 10.51 26.54
C GLU A 283 -9.39 10.11 26.10
N ALA A 284 -10.38 10.98 26.36
CA ALA A 284 -11.76 10.75 25.95
C ALA A 284 -11.93 10.60 24.43
N ASP A 285 -11.20 11.37 23.63
CA ASP A 285 -11.28 11.33 22.17
C ASP A 285 -10.61 10.06 21.63
N ILE A 286 -9.47 9.67 22.23
CA ILE A 286 -8.80 8.40 21.92
C ILE A 286 -9.74 7.22 22.21
N GLN A 287 -10.39 7.22 23.38
CA GLN A 287 -11.35 6.17 23.75
C GLN A 287 -12.59 6.15 22.87
N ALA A 288 -13.11 7.32 22.48
CA ALA A 288 -14.23 7.44 21.57
C ALA A 288 -13.92 6.81 20.21
N ILE A 289 -12.76 7.13 19.62
CA ILE A 289 -12.33 6.52 18.35
C ILE A 289 -12.05 5.02 18.53
N ASN A 290 -11.37 4.61 19.60
CA ASN A 290 -11.09 3.20 19.90
C ASN A 290 -12.37 2.34 19.93
N ALA A 291 -13.48 2.87 20.44
CA ALA A 291 -14.75 2.15 20.50
C ALA A 291 -15.25 1.72 19.10
N TYR A 292 -14.98 2.50 18.05
CA TYR A 292 -15.31 2.13 16.67
C TYR A 292 -14.44 0.99 16.12
N PHE A 293 -13.26 0.76 16.69
CA PHE A 293 -12.32 -0.29 16.27
C PHE A 293 -12.27 -1.46 17.24
N ALA A 294 -13.24 -1.56 18.16
CA ALA A 294 -13.38 -2.71 19.04
C ALA A 294 -13.40 -4.00 18.19
N PRO A 295 -12.58 -5.01 18.53
CA PRO A 295 -12.61 -6.29 17.83
C PRO A 295 -14.02 -6.88 17.83
N PRO A 296 -14.42 -7.59 16.76
CA PRO A 296 -15.70 -8.29 16.77
C PRO A 296 -15.76 -9.32 17.91
N LYS A 297 -16.96 -9.73 18.28
CA LYS A 297 -17.14 -10.82 19.25
C LYS A 297 -16.73 -12.15 18.63
N LEU A 298 -15.48 -12.52 18.83
CA LEU A 298 -14.91 -13.81 18.45
C LEU A 298 -15.43 -14.87 19.42
N VAL A 299 -16.06 -15.92 18.89
CA VAL A 299 -16.58 -17.05 19.67
C VAL A 299 -15.56 -18.18 19.59
N ASP A 300 -15.21 -18.77 20.74
CA ASP A 300 -14.31 -19.93 20.77
C ASP A 300 -14.85 -21.07 19.90
N ARG A 301 -13.99 -21.58 19.03
CA ARG A 301 -14.28 -22.65 18.06
C ARG A 301 -13.10 -23.63 17.98
N PRO A 302 -12.79 -24.33 19.09
CA PRO A 302 -11.64 -25.23 19.17
C PRO A 302 -11.73 -26.42 18.19
N GLU A 303 -12.92 -26.72 17.66
CA GLU A 303 -13.11 -27.71 16.60
C GLU A 303 -12.41 -27.35 15.29
N GLY A 304 -12.04 -26.08 15.10
CA GLY A 304 -11.42 -25.59 13.87
C GLY A 304 -10.10 -26.29 13.52
N ASP A 305 -9.31 -26.68 14.51
CA ASP A 305 -8.06 -27.40 14.27
C ASP A 305 -8.29 -28.81 13.70
N ALA A 306 -9.31 -29.51 14.19
CA ALA A 306 -9.69 -30.81 13.65
C ALA A 306 -10.24 -30.68 12.23
N ALA A 307 -11.07 -29.66 11.98
CA ALA A 307 -11.61 -29.38 10.64
C ALA A 307 -10.51 -29.06 9.62
N VAL A 308 -9.53 -28.22 10.00
CA VAL A 308 -8.37 -27.90 9.14
C VAL A 308 -7.52 -29.12 8.86
N LYS A 309 -7.24 -29.95 9.88
CA LYS A 309 -6.46 -31.20 9.70
C LYS A 309 -7.14 -32.14 8.72
N GLN A 310 -8.45 -32.33 8.84
CA GLN A 310 -9.21 -33.16 7.92
C GLN A 310 -9.18 -32.59 6.48
N ALA A 311 -9.47 -31.29 6.33
CA ALA A 311 -9.49 -30.64 5.02
C ALA A 311 -8.12 -30.67 4.31
N ARG A 312 -7.01 -30.65 5.06
CA ARG A 312 -5.65 -30.84 4.50
C ARG A 312 -5.44 -32.24 3.93
N LEU A 313 -5.96 -33.28 4.58
CA LEU A 313 -5.87 -34.66 4.09
C LEU A 313 -6.69 -34.83 2.79
N ASP A 314 -7.81 -34.12 2.69
CA ASP A 314 -8.74 -34.25 1.56
C ASP A 314 -8.32 -33.42 0.33
N SER A 315 -7.55 -32.34 0.50
CA SER A 315 -7.17 -31.46 -0.61
C SER A 315 -5.75 -30.91 -0.48
N LYS A 316 -4.88 -31.32 -1.41
CA LYS A 316 -3.53 -30.76 -1.57
C LYS A 316 -3.58 -29.24 -1.83
N ASN A 317 -4.45 -28.79 -2.72
CA ASN A 317 -4.54 -27.37 -3.08
C ASN A 317 -5.00 -26.50 -1.88
N PHE A 318 -5.91 -27.01 -1.05
CA PHE A 318 -6.30 -26.32 0.19
C PHE A 318 -5.12 -26.26 1.17
N SER A 319 -4.40 -27.37 1.35
CA SER A 319 -3.19 -27.38 2.18
C SER A 319 -2.18 -26.35 1.69
N GLU A 320 -1.99 -26.27 0.38
CA GLU A 320 -1.03 -25.36 -0.24
C GLU A 320 -1.41 -23.89 -0.06
N TRP A 321 -2.69 -23.56 -0.28
CA TRP A 321 -3.24 -22.23 -0.04
C TRP A 321 -3.19 -21.85 1.43
N LEU A 322 -3.52 -22.78 2.33
CA LEU A 322 -3.49 -22.56 3.77
C LEU A 322 -2.07 -22.24 4.28
N ASP A 323 -1.04 -22.91 3.75
CA ASP A 323 0.36 -22.62 4.12
C ASP A 323 0.78 -21.20 3.70
N GLN A 324 0.27 -20.70 2.57
CA GLN A 324 0.79 -19.49 1.94
C GLN A 324 -0.04 -18.23 2.24
N ASN A 325 -1.37 -18.35 2.24
CA ASN A 325 -2.28 -17.22 2.27
C ASN A 325 -2.91 -16.97 3.64
N VAL A 326 -2.65 -17.82 4.63
CA VAL A 326 -3.29 -17.72 5.95
C VAL A 326 -2.26 -17.43 7.02
N VAL A 327 -2.52 -16.37 7.79
CA VAL A 327 -1.64 -15.89 8.87
C VAL A 327 -2.32 -16.13 10.22
N THR A 328 -1.49 -16.40 11.23
CA THR A 328 -1.96 -16.63 12.60
C THR A 328 -2.61 -15.37 13.17
N HIS A 329 -3.79 -15.54 13.75
CA HIS A 329 -4.51 -14.48 14.46
C HIS A 329 -4.13 -14.50 15.96
N ARG A 330 -4.26 -13.36 16.65
CA ARG A 330 -4.06 -13.26 18.12
C ARG A 330 -4.99 -14.15 18.95
N HIS A 331 -6.13 -14.52 18.38
CA HIS A 331 -7.09 -15.48 18.94
C HIS A 331 -6.84 -16.85 18.31
N PRO A 332 -6.62 -17.91 19.10
CA PRO A 332 -6.16 -19.21 18.60
C PRO A 332 -7.12 -19.87 17.60
N ASP A 333 -8.43 -19.69 17.79
CA ASP A 333 -9.45 -20.29 16.91
C ASP A 333 -9.73 -19.52 15.61
N TYR A 334 -9.00 -18.43 15.36
CA TYR A 334 -9.17 -17.57 14.18
C TYR A 334 -7.87 -17.46 13.38
N ALA A 335 -7.98 -16.95 12.16
CA ALA A 335 -6.88 -16.66 11.26
C ALA A 335 -7.19 -15.41 10.42
N ALA A 336 -6.15 -14.75 9.92
CA ALA A 336 -6.29 -13.75 8.87
C ALA A 336 -5.99 -14.40 7.51
N VAL A 337 -6.78 -14.08 6.49
CA VAL A 337 -6.66 -14.65 5.14
C VAL A 337 -6.29 -13.55 4.15
N THR A 338 -5.23 -13.75 3.39
CA THR A 338 -4.87 -12.94 2.22
C THR A 338 -5.53 -13.51 0.96
N ILE A 339 -6.45 -12.75 0.38
CA ILE A 339 -6.99 -13.00 -0.95
C ILE A 339 -6.04 -12.35 -1.97
N SER A 340 -5.26 -13.18 -2.66
CA SER A 340 -4.33 -12.71 -3.68
C SER A 340 -5.08 -12.23 -4.92
N LEU A 341 -4.80 -11.00 -5.35
CA LEU A 341 -5.31 -10.42 -6.60
C LEU A 341 -4.27 -10.52 -7.72
N LYS A 342 -3.45 -11.57 -7.67
CA LYS A 342 -2.27 -11.76 -8.53
C LYS A 342 -2.22 -13.19 -9.04
N GLY A 343 -3.32 -13.60 -9.69
CA GLY A 343 -3.39 -14.84 -10.43
C GLY A 343 -2.31 -14.91 -11.52
N ILE A 344 -1.90 -16.12 -11.88
CA ILE A 344 -0.86 -16.32 -12.90
C ILE A 344 -1.32 -15.76 -14.24
N GLY A 345 -0.57 -14.80 -14.77
CA GLY A 345 -0.87 -14.13 -16.04
C GLY A 345 -1.91 -13.01 -15.95
N GLU A 346 -2.52 -12.78 -14.80
CA GLU A 346 -3.49 -11.72 -14.55
C GLU A 346 -2.81 -10.36 -14.28
N VAL A 347 -3.58 -9.28 -14.34
CA VAL A 347 -3.08 -7.95 -14.00
C VAL A 347 -2.95 -7.84 -12.47
N PRO A 348 -1.75 -7.60 -11.91
CA PRO A 348 -1.59 -7.58 -10.46
C PRO A 348 -2.38 -6.47 -9.79
N GLY A 349 -3.22 -6.85 -8.82
CA GLY A 349 -3.99 -5.92 -7.99
C GLY A 349 -5.37 -5.55 -8.55
N ASP A 350 -5.75 -6.08 -9.72
CA ASP A 350 -7.09 -5.87 -10.28
C ASP A 350 -8.09 -6.87 -9.70
N ALA A 351 -9.33 -6.41 -9.53
CA ALA A 351 -10.47 -7.25 -9.20
C ALA A 351 -11.67 -6.84 -10.07
N THR A 352 -12.41 -7.82 -10.59
CA THR A 352 -13.62 -7.56 -11.37
C THR A 352 -14.78 -7.10 -10.47
N ASP A 353 -15.82 -6.52 -11.07
CA ASP A 353 -17.07 -6.18 -10.40
C ASP A 353 -17.69 -7.39 -9.66
N SER A 354 -17.79 -8.53 -10.34
CA SER A 354 -18.31 -9.79 -9.80
C SER A 354 -17.43 -10.38 -8.70
N GLN A 355 -16.10 -10.27 -8.82
CA GLN A 355 -15.18 -10.69 -7.76
C GLN A 355 -15.33 -9.82 -6.52
N MET A 356 -15.45 -8.49 -6.68
CA MET A 356 -15.70 -7.59 -5.56
C MET A 356 -17.01 -7.92 -4.85
N GLU A 357 -18.10 -8.16 -5.59
CA GLU A 357 -19.39 -8.57 -5.00
C GLU A 357 -19.30 -9.91 -4.25
N ALA A 358 -18.65 -10.92 -4.83
CA ALA A 358 -18.51 -12.22 -4.18
C ALA A 358 -17.60 -12.19 -2.95
N VAL A 359 -16.50 -11.43 -3.00
CA VAL A 359 -15.62 -11.21 -1.83
C VAL A 359 -16.36 -10.46 -0.72
N ALA A 360 -17.28 -9.55 -1.07
CA ALA A 360 -18.15 -8.89 -0.11
C ALA A 360 -19.05 -9.90 0.63
N ASP A 361 -19.65 -10.85 -0.09
CA ASP A 361 -20.47 -11.92 0.49
C ASP A 361 -19.65 -12.84 1.42
N ILE A 362 -18.42 -13.18 1.03
CA ILE A 362 -17.50 -13.96 1.86
C ILE A 362 -17.19 -13.22 3.17
N ALA A 363 -16.90 -11.93 3.09
CA ALA A 363 -16.54 -11.12 4.25
C ALA A 363 -17.72 -10.96 5.22
N GLU A 364 -18.91 -10.68 4.70
CA GLU A 364 -20.14 -10.58 5.49
C GLU A 364 -20.43 -11.88 6.24
N LYS A 365 -20.23 -13.03 5.58
CA LYS A 365 -20.52 -14.34 6.15
C LYS A 365 -19.45 -14.87 7.11
N TYR A 366 -18.17 -14.68 6.80
CA TYR A 366 -17.07 -15.37 7.48
C TYR A 366 -16.03 -14.46 8.13
N ALA A 367 -16.10 -13.14 7.91
CA ALA A 367 -15.09 -12.19 8.39
C ALA A 367 -15.70 -10.97 9.10
N PHE A 368 -16.91 -11.13 9.68
CA PHE A 368 -17.61 -10.10 10.44
C PHE A 368 -17.83 -8.79 9.66
N ASP A 369 -18.10 -8.91 8.36
CA ASP A 369 -18.32 -7.76 7.46
C ASP A 369 -17.13 -6.79 7.39
N GLU A 370 -15.91 -7.27 7.65
CA GLU A 370 -14.69 -6.47 7.58
C GLU A 370 -13.72 -7.01 6.53
N LEU A 371 -13.22 -6.12 5.67
CA LEU A 371 -12.14 -6.37 4.72
C LEU A 371 -11.06 -5.31 4.84
N ARG A 372 -9.86 -5.65 4.38
CA ARG A 372 -8.78 -4.67 4.28
C ARG A 372 -8.02 -4.77 2.96
N VAL A 373 -7.57 -3.64 2.46
CA VAL A 373 -6.65 -3.56 1.32
C VAL A 373 -5.23 -3.52 1.88
N SER A 374 -4.36 -4.40 1.40
CA SER A 374 -2.93 -4.38 1.75
C SER A 374 -2.17 -3.40 0.87
N HIS A 375 -1.04 -2.89 1.36
CA HIS A 375 -0.10 -2.14 0.50
C HIS A 375 0.51 -3.03 -0.60
N GLU A 376 0.31 -4.35 -0.51
CA GLU A 376 0.75 -5.34 -1.49
C GLU A 376 -0.28 -5.52 -2.61
N GLN A 377 -1.36 -4.71 -2.66
CA GLN A 377 -2.41 -4.76 -3.70
C GLN A 377 -3.31 -6.01 -3.60
N ASN A 378 -3.36 -6.66 -2.44
CA ASN A 378 -4.24 -7.79 -2.13
C ASN A 378 -5.36 -7.38 -1.15
N LEU A 379 -6.40 -8.21 -1.02
CA LEU A 379 -7.46 -8.05 -0.02
C LEU A 379 -7.24 -9.00 1.17
N ILE A 380 -7.66 -8.59 2.36
CA ILE A 380 -7.49 -9.32 3.61
C ILE A 380 -8.85 -9.53 4.28
N LEU A 381 -9.12 -10.76 4.71
CA LEU A 381 -10.17 -11.10 5.66
C LEU A 381 -9.52 -11.27 7.04
N PRO A 382 -9.67 -10.29 7.96
CA PRO A 382 -8.85 -10.25 9.17
C PRO A 382 -9.27 -11.26 10.24
N HIS A 383 -10.53 -11.72 10.22
CA HIS A 383 -11.15 -12.46 11.32
C HIS A 383 -11.93 -13.69 10.82
N VAL A 384 -11.24 -14.67 10.24
CA VAL A 384 -11.87 -15.92 9.76
C VAL A 384 -11.71 -17.01 10.80
N ALA A 385 -12.81 -17.63 11.23
CA ALA A 385 -12.72 -18.78 12.12
C ALA A 385 -11.99 -19.93 11.41
N ARG A 386 -11.07 -20.61 12.10
CA ARG A 386 -10.29 -21.71 11.51
C ARG A 386 -11.18 -22.82 10.97
N ALA A 387 -12.31 -23.07 11.64
CA ALA A 387 -13.32 -24.03 11.23
C ALA A 387 -13.97 -23.71 9.87
N ASP A 388 -13.96 -22.44 9.44
CA ASP A 388 -14.61 -22.00 8.19
C ASP A 388 -13.60 -21.80 7.05
N LEU A 389 -12.29 -21.98 7.29
CA LEU A 389 -11.23 -21.74 6.29
C LEU A 389 -11.44 -22.54 5.01
N LYS A 390 -11.93 -23.79 5.10
CA LYS A 390 -12.21 -24.61 3.92
C LYS A 390 -13.36 -24.04 3.10
N ALA A 391 -14.42 -23.57 3.74
CA ALA A 391 -15.55 -22.96 3.06
C ALA A 391 -15.17 -21.63 2.39
N VAL A 392 -14.34 -20.82 3.05
CA VAL A 392 -13.76 -19.60 2.47
C VAL A 392 -12.91 -19.94 1.26
N TYR A 393 -12.01 -20.92 1.37
CA TYR A 393 -11.19 -21.38 0.24
C TYR A 393 -12.04 -21.83 -0.94
N ASP A 394 -13.08 -22.64 -0.72
CA ASP A 394 -13.94 -23.15 -1.79
C ASP A 394 -14.68 -22.00 -2.51
N ALA A 395 -15.19 -21.03 -1.76
CA ALA A 395 -15.80 -19.84 -2.34
C ALA A 395 -14.80 -19.00 -3.16
N LEU A 396 -13.54 -18.91 -2.71
CA LEU A 396 -12.48 -18.23 -3.48
C LEU A 396 -12.08 -18.99 -4.75
N VAL A 397 -12.15 -20.33 -4.75
CA VAL A 397 -11.92 -21.15 -5.95
C VAL A 397 -12.98 -20.86 -7.00
N GLU A 398 -14.26 -20.74 -6.61
CA GLU A 398 -15.39 -20.46 -7.52
C GLU A 398 -15.24 -19.13 -8.28
N ILE A 399 -14.55 -18.15 -7.68
CA ILE A 399 -14.33 -16.81 -8.27
C ILE A 399 -12.89 -16.57 -8.75
N SER A 400 -12.09 -17.64 -8.83
CA SER A 400 -10.70 -17.61 -9.31
C SER A 400 -9.76 -16.71 -8.48
N LEU A 401 -9.97 -16.62 -7.16
CA LEU A 401 -9.14 -15.84 -6.23
C LEU A 401 -8.42 -16.70 -5.17
N ALA A 402 -8.30 -18.00 -5.41
CA ALA A 402 -7.63 -18.95 -4.52
C ALA A 402 -6.13 -19.17 -4.81
N THR A 403 -5.46 -18.25 -5.51
CA THR A 403 -4.02 -18.38 -5.84
C THR A 403 -3.17 -18.39 -4.56
N ALA A 404 -2.42 -19.48 -4.38
CA ALA A 404 -1.60 -19.75 -3.20
C ALA A 404 -0.20 -19.12 -3.28
N ASN A 405 -0.11 -17.79 -3.43
CA ASN A 405 1.17 -17.12 -3.73
C ASN A 405 1.58 -15.96 -2.82
N SER A 406 0.81 -15.60 -1.79
CA SER A 406 1.14 -14.45 -0.92
C SER A 406 2.61 -14.49 -0.46
N ASN A 407 3.38 -13.41 -0.60
CA ASN A 407 4.83 -13.33 -0.30
C ASN A 407 5.79 -14.20 -1.19
N LEU A 408 5.30 -14.89 -2.21
CA LEU A 408 6.13 -15.61 -3.19
C LEU A 408 6.44 -14.73 -4.41
N ILE A 409 7.33 -15.19 -5.28
CA ILE A 409 7.80 -14.43 -6.45
C ILE A 409 6.67 -13.98 -7.41
N SER A 410 5.56 -14.73 -7.48
CA SER A 410 4.41 -14.34 -8.32
C SER A 410 3.47 -13.33 -7.66
N ASP A 411 3.64 -13.01 -6.38
CA ASP A 411 2.90 -11.96 -5.64
C ASP A 411 3.42 -10.54 -5.98
N ILE A 412 3.58 -10.28 -7.28
CA ILE A 412 4.26 -9.12 -7.84
C ILE A 412 3.50 -7.82 -7.54
N ILE A 413 4.16 -6.83 -6.95
CA ILE A 413 3.61 -5.47 -6.92
C ILE A 413 3.96 -4.79 -8.25
N SER A 414 2.96 -4.33 -8.98
CA SER A 414 3.16 -3.64 -10.26
C SER A 414 2.31 -2.37 -10.33
N CYS A 415 2.90 -1.31 -10.88
CA CYS A 415 2.12 -0.15 -11.29
C CYS A 415 1.55 -0.36 -12.69
N PRO A 416 0.60 0.47 -13.14
CA PRO A 416 0.09 0.35 -14.50
C PRO A 416 1.09 0.66 -15.63
N GLY A 417 2.16 1.39 -15.36
CA GLY A 417 3.15 1.72 -16.41
C GLY A 417 2.53 2.48 -17.59
N LEU A 418 3.17 2.41 -18.75
CA LEU A 418 2.69 3.02 -20.00
C LEU A 418 1.39 2.40 -20.54
N ASP A 419 0.86 1.35 -19.92
CA ASP A 419 -0.43 0.78 -20.30
C ASP A 419 -1.55 1.81 -20.09
N TYR A 420 -1.50 2.62 -19.01
CA TYR A 420 -2.46 3.72 -18.76
C TYR A 420 -1.80 5.05 -18.35
N CYS A 421 -0.62 5.02 -17.71
CA CYS A 421 -0.07 6.18 -17.00
C CYS A 421 0.68 7.16 -17.92
N ALA A 422 0.23 8.41 -17.97
CA ALA A 422 0.88 9.48 -18.73
C ALA A 422 2.25 9.94 -18.20
N LEU A 423 2.69 9.42 -17.04
CA LEU A 423 4.02 9.71 -16.45
C LEU A 423 5.02 8.56 -16.64
N ALA A 424 4.58 7.42 -17.17
CA ALA A 424 5.44 6.26 -17.31
C ALA A 424 6.39 6.40 -18.49
N THR A 425 7.47 5.63 -18.48
CA THR A 425 8.49 5.56 -19.52
C THR A 425 8.62 4.17 -20.14
N ALA A 426 8.08 3.15 -19.49
CA ALA A 426 7.92 1.80 -20.01
C ALA A 426 6.60 1.19 -19.50
N ARG A 427 6.14 0.13 -20.17
CA ARG A 427 5.04 -0.72 -19.71
C ARG A 427 5.48 -1.52 -18.48
N SER A 428 4.53 -2.00 -17.70
CA SER A 428 4.86 -2.84 -16.53
C SER A 428 3.88 -3.98 -16.28
N ILE A 429 2.65 -3.89 -16.77
CA ILE A 429 1.69 -4.99 -16.67
C ILE A 429 2.17 -6.21 -17.48
N PRO A 430 2.57 -6.09 -18.77
CA PRO A 430 3.01 -7.25 -19.55
C PRO A 430 4.24 -7.96 -18.97
N VAL A 431 5.18 -7.20 -18.39
CA VAL A 431 6.37 -7.76 -17.73
C VAL A 431 5.98 -8.54 -16.48
N ALA A 432 5.08 -8.00 -15.65
CA ALA A 432 4.59 -8.71 -14.46
C ALA A 432 3.88 -10.02 -14.86
N GLN A 433 3.03 -9.97 -15.88
CA GLN A 433 2.31 -11.14 -16.37
C GLN A 433 3.26 -12.21 -16.91
N GLU A 434 4.28 -11.82 -17.67
CA GLU A 434 5.25 -12.77 -18.22
C GLU A 434 6.11 -13.43 -17.14
N ILE A 435 6.57 -12.66 -16.15
CA ILE A 435 7.28 -13.21 -14.99
C ILE A 435 6.37 -14.16 -14.20
N SER A 436 5.11 -13.78 -13.97
CA SER A 436 4.17 -14.66 -13.25
C SER A 436 3.94 -15.98 -13.98
N ARG A 437 3.87 -15.97 -15.33
CA ARG A 437 3.79 -17.18 -16.16
C ARG A 437 5.06 -18.02 -16.08
N ARG A 438 6.24 -17.38 -16.08
CA ARG A 438 7.52 -18.10 -15.93
C ARG A 438 7.59 -18.86 -14.61
N PHE A 439 7.13 -18.24 -13.52
CA PHE A 439 7.11 -18.83 -12.19
C PHE A 439 5.74 -19.41 -11.80
N ALA A 440 4.97 -19.90 -12.78
CA ALA A 440 3.61 -20.44 -12.53
C ALA A 440 3.59 -21.67 -11.61
N SER A 441 4.65 -22.48 -11.60
CA SER A 441 4.74 -23.67 -10.75
C SER A 441 4.87 -23.30 -9.27
N LEU A 442 3.87 -23.65 -8.46
CA LEU A 442 3.90 -23.42 -7.02
C LEU A 442 5.04 -24.18 -6.33
N GLU A 443 5.38 -25.38 -6.80
CA GLU A 443 6.53 -26.14 -6.30
C GLU A 443 7.83 -25.34 -6.47
N ARG A 444 8.02 -24.73 -7.65
CA ARG A 444 9.17 -23.85 -7.90
C ARG A 444 9.14 -22.60 -7.03
N GLN A 445 7.99 -21.97 -6.87
CA GLN A 445 7.87 -20.80 -5.99
C GLN A 445 8.20 -21.14 -4.52
N ARG A 446 7.79 -22.32 -4.04
CA ARG A 446 8.12 -22.81 -2.70
C ARG A 446 9.59 -23.19 -2.56
N GLU A 447 10.20 -23.76 -3.60
CA GLU A 447 11.64 -23.98 -3.64
C GLU A 447 12.40 -22.66 -3.49
N ILE A 448 11.94 -21.57 -4.14
CA ILE A 448 12.52 -20.23 -4.01
C ILE A 448 12.32 -19.67 -2.59
N GLY A 449 11.15 -19.90 -2.01
CA GLY A 449 10.74 -19.31 -0.73
C GLY A 449 10.28 -17.86 -0.89
N GLU A 450 10.29 -17.11 0.22
CA GLU A 450 9.86 -15.70 0.23
C GLU A 450 10.72 -14.84 -0.72
N LEU A 451 10.06 -14.20 -1.69
CA LEU A 451 10.74 -13.33 -2.66
C LEU A 451 9.83 -12.20 -3.15
N LYS A 452 10.13 -10.96 -2.74
CA LYS A 452 9.31 -9.78 -3.08
C LYS A 452 9.80 -9.12 -4.36
N LEU A 453 9.11 -9.37 -5.48
CA LEU A 453 9.37 -8.72 -6.77
C LEU A 453 8.46 -7.51 -6.97
N LYS A 454 9.05 -6.37 -7.34
CA LYS A 454 8.36 -5.08 -7.41
C LYS A 454 8.70 -4.31 -8.69
N ILE A 455 7.70 -3.91 -9.46
CA ILE A 455 7.86 -3.33 -10.81
C ILE A 455 7.30 -1.91 -10.86
N SER A 456 8.02 -0.99 -11.51
CA SER A 456 7.49 0.32 -11.86
C SER A 456 7.91 0.73 -13.26
N GLY A 457 6.96 1.17 -14.08
CA GLY A 457 7.25 1.69 -15.43
C GLY A 457 7.97 3.04 -15.50
N CYS A 458 8.34 3.65 -14.36
CA CYS A 458 9.17 4.87 -14.31
C CYS A 458 9.76 5.14 -12.91
N ILE A 459 10.61 6.16 -12.84
CA ILE A 459 11.31 6.62 -11.62
C ILE A 459 10.40 7.10 -10.48
N ASN A 460 9.08 7.19 -10.68
CA ASN A 460 8.17 7.60 -9.60
C ASN A 460 7.96 6.50 -8.54
N ALA A 461 8.34 5.25 -8.86
CA ALA A 461 8.32 4.10 -7.97
C ALA A 461 6.94 3.81 -7.35
N CYS A 462 5.86 3.90 -8.14
CA CYS A 462 4.51 3.63 -7.66
C CYS A 462 4.30 2.16 -7.23
N GLY A 463 4.96 1.22 -7.91
CA GLY A 463 4.97 -0.21 -7.55
C GLY A 463 6.12 -0.57 -6.59
N HIS A 464 6.72 0.42 -5.95
CA HIS A 464 7.71 0.25 -4.88
C HIS A 464 8.99 -0.53 -5.22
N HIS A 465 9.48 -0.45 -6.47
CA HIS A 465 10.64 -1.23 -6.94
C HIS A 465 11.92 -1.05 -6.10
N HIS A 466 12.18 0.13 -5.53
CA HIS A 466 13.38 0.36 -4.70
C HIS A 466 13.46 -0.49 -3.43
N VAL A 467 12.32 -0.99 -2.94
CA VAL A 467 12.22 -1.79 -1.71
C VAL A 467 11.64 -3.18 -2.00
N GLY A 468 11.87 -3.67 -3.21
CA GLY A 468 11.70 -5.08 -3.56
C GLY A 468 13.03 -5.81 -3.41
N HIS A 469 12.98 -7.08 -3.02
CA HIS A 469 14.16 -7.96 -3.06
C HIS A 469 14.75 -7.93 -4.48
N ILE A 470 13.86 -7.99 -5.47
CA ILE A 470 14.11 -7.69 -6.87
C ILE A 470 13.21 -6.53 -7.28
N GLY A 471 13.82 -5.40 -7.62
CA GLY A 471 13.14 -4.23 -8.16
C GLY A 471 13.36 -4.09 -9.66
N ILE A 472 12.30 -3.82 -10.42
CA ILE A 472 12.35 -3.55 -11.86
C ILE A 472 11.89 -2.11 -12.13
N LEU A 473 12.77 -1.31 -12.71
CA LEU A 473 12.52 0.06 -13.13
C LEU A 473 12.49 0.17 -14.65
N GLY A 474 11.34 0.49 -15.20
CA GLY A 474 11.17 0.90 -16.59
C GLY A 474 11.80 2.25 -16.86
N VAL A 475 12.66 2.33 -17.88
CA VAL A 475 13.28 3.54 -18.41
C VAL A 475 13.14 3.57 -19.93
N GLU A 476 13.22 4.76 -20.52
CA GLU A 476 13.25 4.93 -21.97
C GLU A 476 14.69 5.30 -22.38
N LYS A 477 15.18 4.67 -23.46
CA LYS A 477 16.45 5.02 -24.09
C LYS A 477 16.34 4.90 -25.60
N LYS A 478 16.47 6.03 -26.31
CA LYS A 478 16.45 6.13 -27.79
C LYS A 478 15.17 5.56 -28.42
N GLY A 479 14.02 5.75 -27.77
CA GLY A 479 12.71 5.28 -28.22
C GLY A 479 12.40 3.83 -27.85
N SER A 480 13.29 3.14 -27.12
CA SER A 480 13.08 1.77 -26.67
C SER A 480 12.88 1.69 -25.16
N GLU A 481 11.95 0.83 -24.75
CA GLU A 481 11.72 0.49 -23.35
C GLU A 481 12.84 -0.43 -22.86
N LEU A 482 13.48 -0.04 -21.75
CA LEU A 482 14.49 -0.86 -21.07
C LEU A 482 14.12 -0.99 -19.59
N TYR A 483 14.53 -2.09 -18.99
CA TYR A 483 14.21 -2.47 -17.62
C TYR A 483 15.49 -2.59 -16.81
N GLN A 484 15.72 -1.63 -15.92
CA GLN A 484 16.83 -1.65 -14.98
C GLN A 484 16.46 -2.47 -13.74
N VAL A 485 17.32 -3.42 -13.39
CA VAL A 485 17.14 -4.25 -12.19
C VAL A 485 17.90 -3.66 -11.01
N THR A 486 17.26 -3.69 -9.85
CA THR A 486 17.84 -3.41 -8.54
C THR A 486 17.68 -4.60 -7.61
N LEU A 487 18.68 -4.91 -6.79
CA LEU A 487 18.63 -6.03 -5.83
C LEU A 487 18.90 -5.57 -4.39
N GLY A 488 18.34 -6.29 -3.42
CA GLY A 488 18.63 -6.09 -1.99
C GLY A 488 17.77 -5.02 -1.30
N GLY A 489 16.69 -4.57 -1.93
CA GLY A 489 15.72 -3.69 -1.30
C GLY A 489 14.80 -4.46 -0.34
N SER A 490 14.42 -3.85 0.77
CA SER A 490 13.39 -4.37 1.69
C SER A 490 12.58 -3.23 2.28
N ALA A 491 11.29 -3.47 2.51
CA ALA A 491 10.35 -2.53 3.12
C ALA A 491 10.00 -2.89 4.58
N ASP A 492 10.59 -3.97 5.10
CA ASP A 492 10.38 -4.46 6.46
C ASP A 492 11.10 -3.59 7.51
N GLU A 493 11.11 -4.04 8.77
CA GLU A 493 11.78 -3.34 9.87
C GLU A 493 13.29 -3.11 9.65
N ASN A 494 13.92 -3.94 8.80
CA ASN A 494 15.31 -3.84 8.32
C ASN A 494 15.37 -3.15 6.95
N THR A 495 14.59 -2.08 6.78
CA THR A 495 14.39 -1.38 5.50
C THR A 495 15.72 -1.07 4.80
N SER A 496 15.81 -1.43 3.52
CA SER A 496 16.96 -1.15 2.65
C SER A 496 16.51 -0.75 1.25
N VAL A 497 17.33 0.05 0.56
CA VAL A 497 17.11 0.43 -0.84
C VAL A 497 17.95 -0.48 -1.73
N GLY A 498 17.33 -1.06 -2.76
CA GLY A 498 18.02 -1.94 -3.69
C GLY A 498 19.05 -1.21 -4.55
N GLU A 499 20.13 -1.91 -4.88
CA GLU A 499 21.25 -1.40 -5.68
C GLU A 499 21.10 -1.79 -7.15
N ILE A 500 21.40 -0.85 -8.05
CA ILE A 500 21.44 -1.12 -9.49
C ILE A 500 22.58 -2.10 -9.78
N ILE A 501 22.24 -3.22 -10.41
CA ILE A 501 23.22 -4.29 -10.66
C ILE A 501 23.93 -4.16 -12.01
N GLY A 502 23.40 -3.41 -12.97
CA GLY A 502 24.08 -3.19 -14.25
C GLY A 502 23.22 -2.47 -15.28
N ARG A 503 23.45 -2.79 -16.57
CA ARG A 503 22.66 -2.23 -17.67
C ARG A 503 21.20 -2.71 -17.61
N GLY A 504 20.32 -1.96 -18.27
CA GLY A 504 18.94 -2.40 -18.47
C GLY A 504 18.83 -3.53 -19.49
N PHE A 505 17.74 -4.30 -19.36
CA PHE A 505 17.33 -5.39 -20.24
C PHE A 505 16.19 -4.94 -21.14
N SER A 506 16.03 -5.51 -22.33
CA SER A 506 14.83 -5.29 -23.13
C SER A 506 13.59 -5.97 -22.52
N SER A 507 12.41 -5.74 -23.09
CA SER A 507 11.18 -6.47 -22.71
C SER A 507 11.28 -7.97 -22.91
N GLU A 508 12.09 -8.41 -23.86
CA GLU A 508 12.28 -9.83 -24.20
C GLU A 508 13.32 -10.49 -23.27
N GLU A 509 14.31 -9.72 -22.81
CA GLU A 509 15.42 -10.22 -21.97
C GLU A 509 15.09 -10.22 -20.46
N ILE A 510 14.20 -9.33 -20.00
CA ILE A 510 14.01 -9.08 -18.57
C ILE A 510 13.56 -10.32 -17.80
N THR A 511 12.67 -11.14 -18.37
CA THR A 511 12.17 -12.35 -17.69
C THR A 511 13.29 -13.38 -17.51
N ASP A 512 14.12 -13.57 -18.53
CA ASP A 512 15.27 -14.49 -18.46
C ASP A 512 16.32 -14.00 -17.46
N ALA A 513 16.52 -12.68 -17.38
CA ALA A 513 17.37 -12.08 -16.35
C ALA A 513 16.84 -12.35 -14.93
N ILE A 514 15.52 -12.29 -14.70
CA ILE A 514 14.94 -12.61 -13.39
C ILE A 514 15.14 -14.09 -13.04
N GLU A 515 14.95 -15.01 -14.00
CA GLU A 515 15.21 -16.42 -13.77
C GLU A 515 16.68 -16.70 -13.44
N GLN A 516 17.60 -16.07 -14.16
CA GLN A 516 19.01 -16.20 -13.86
C GLN A 516 19.38 -15.68 -12.46
N ILE A 517 18.75 -14.58 -12.00
CA ILE A 517 18.93 -14.07 -10.63
C ILE A 517 18.45 -15.10 -9.60
N VAL A 518 17.29 -15.71 -9.85
CA VAL A 518 16.71 -16.73 -8.97
C VAL A 518 17.61 -17.97 -8.91
N ASP A 519 18.07 -18.48 -10.06
CA ASP A 519 18.99 -19.63 -10.12
C ASP A 519 20.31 -19.33 -9.42
N THR A 520 20.84 -18.12 -9.60
CA THR A 520 22.05 -17.68 -8.90
C THR A 520 21.84 -17.70 -7.39
N TYR A 521 20.71 -17.19 -6.90
CA TYR A 521 20.37 -17.26 -5.47
C TYR A 521 20.26 -18.71 -4.99
N LEU A 522 19.54 -19.56 -5.70
CA LEU A 522 19.35 -20.97 -5.31
C LEU A 522 20.67 -21.75 -5.28
N GLY A 523 21.63 -21.41 -6.15
CA GLY A 523 22.97 -21.99 -6.12
C GLY A 523 23.88 -21.45 -5.00
N LEU A 524 23.57 -20.27 -4.45
CA LEU A 524 24.36 -19.61 -3.40
C LEU A 524 23.80 -19.78 -1.99
N ARG A 525 22.51 -20.15 -1.86
CA ARG A 525 21.88 -20.34 -0.55
C ARG A 525 22.50 -21.53 0.18
N LEU A 526 22.68 -21.38 1.49
CA LEU A 526 23.29 -22.40 2.36
C LEU A 526 22.31 -23.49 2.77
N SER A 527 21.02 -23.20 2.72
CA SER A 527 19.95 -24.14 3.07
C SER A 527 18.64 -23.74 2.37
N PRO A 528 17.64 -24.64 2.30
CA PRO A 528 16.32 -24.29 1.79
C PRO A 528 15.63 -23.13 2.53
N ASP A 529 15.97 -22.91 3.80
CA ASP A 529 15.35 -21.88 4.65
C ASP A 529 16.02 -20.49 4.54
N GLU A 530 17.20 -20.40 3.91
CA GLU A 530 17.86 -19.10 3.72
C GLU A 530 17.14 -18.31 2.62
N ARG A 531 16.42 -17.24 3.00
CA ARG A 531 15.68 -16.38 2.07
C ARG A 531 16.62 -15.64 1.12
N PHE A 532 16.09 -15.24 -0.04
CA PHE A 532 16.83 -14.45 -1.04
C PHE A 532 17.52 -13.23 -0.44
N ILE A 533 16.81 -12.44 0.38
CA ILE A 533 17.34 -11.19 0.91
C ILE A 533 18.51 -11.44 1.88
N ASP A 534 18.47 -12.53 2.63
CA ASP A 534 19.52 -12.90 3.58
C ASP A 534 20.76 -13.41 2.83
N ALA A 535 20.55 -14.27 1.83
CA ALA A 535 21.63 -14.73 0.93
C ALA A 535 22.30 -13.54 0.23
N TYR A 536 21.52 -12.60 -0.33
CA TYR A 536 22.04 -11.39 -0.98
C TYR A 536 22.87 -10.53 -0.02
N ARG A 537 22.38 -10.30 1.21
CA ARG A 537 23.12 -9.56 2.24
C ARG A 537 24.43 -10.24 2.63
N ARG A 538 24.49 -11.57 2.60
CA ARG A 538 25.70 -12.35 2.92
C ARG A 538 26.73 -12.34 1.79
N VAL A 539 26.32 -12.59 0.54
CA VAL A 539 27.24 -12.77 -0.59
C VAL A 539 27.53 -11.47 -1.35
N GLY A 540 26.70 -10.45 -1.16
CA GLY A 540 26.79 -9.18 -1.87
C GLY A 540 26.38 -9.26 -3.34
N PRO A 541 26.52 -8.14 -4.08
CA PRO A 541 26.02 -8.05 -5.46
C PRO A 541 26.89 -8.78 -6.49
N ALA A 542 28.15 -9.08 -6.18
CA ALA A 542 29.13 -9.53 -7.18
C ALA A 542 28.72 -10.83 -7.90
N PRO A 543 28.27 -11.90 -7.22
CA PRO A 543 27.87 -13.14 -7.90
C PRO A 543 26.70 -12.95 -8.86
N PHE A 544 25.73 -12.11 -8.49
CA PHE A 544 24.56 -11.81 -9.33
C PHE A 544 24.95 -10.99 -10.56
N LYS A 545 25.87 -10.03 -10.40
CA LYS A 545 26.41 -9.25 -11.53
C LYS A 545 27.19 -10.13 -12.50
N GLU A 546 28.03 -11.02 -11.97
CA GLU A 546 28.80 -11.96 -12.79
C GLU A 546 27.87 -12.87 -13.59
N ALA A 547 26.88 -13.49 -12.94
CA ALA A 547 25.92 -14.34 -13.63
C ALA A 547 25.25 -13.63 -14.81
N LEU A 548 24.69 -12.44 -14.58
CA LEU A 548 23.93 -11.70 -15.59
C LEU A 548 24.78 -11.16 -16.75
N TYR A 549 26.06 -10.85 -16.53
CA TYR A 549 26.87 -10.09 -17.49
C TYR A 549 28.18 -10.78 -17.92
N ALA A 550 28.49 -12.00 -17.45
CA ALA A 550 29.73 -12.71 -17.78
C ALA A 550 29.95 -12.99 -19.28
N GLY A 551 28.87 -13.08 -20.07
CA GLY A 551 28.94 -13.22 -21.53
C GLY A 551 29.50 -11.99 -22.25
N GLU A 552 29.40 -10.81 -21.64
CA GLU A 552 29.83 -9.54 -22.24
C GLU A 552 31.30 -9.23 -21.96
N THR A 553 31.83 -9.71 -20.83
CA THR A 553 33.26 -9.51 -20.47
C THR A 553 34.21 -10.29 -21.38
N LYS A 554 33.71 -11.31 -22.10
CA LYS A 554 34.49 -12.06 -23.10
C LYS A 554 34.43 -11.46 -24.52
N ALA A 555 33.56 -10.48 -24.74
CA ALA A 555 33.33 -9.85 -26.05
C ALA A 555 33.83 -8.40 -26.14
N ALA A 556 34.50 -7.90 -25.09
CA ALA A 556 35.08 -6.56 -25.00
C ALA A 556 36.61 -6.57 -25.13
#